data_AF-A0A261GKJ0-F1
#
_entry.id   AF-A0A261GKJ0-F1
#
_cell.length_a   1.000
_cell.length_b   1.000
_cell.length_c   1.000
_cell.angle_alpha   90.00
_cell.angle_beta   90.00
_cell.angle_gamma   90.00
#
_symmetry.space_group_name_H-M   'P 1'
#
loop_
_entity.id
_entity.type
_entity.pdbx_description
1 polymer ?
#
loop_
_entity_poly.entity_id
_entity_poly.type
_entity_poly.pdbx_seq_one_letter_code
_entity_poly.pdbx_strand_id
1 'polypeptide(L)'
;MSITRYLPGEHPSGFSGWQVAVVISGKHHQRYLSDQPPSLVSTETWCQYQELKARIIELKLKRRLAVRQYFQFIRSEDLRTKPARRVGVRGISADIQSKSGEWRCGFKVSGGSESAASFFEISSETSFTEAWESAIDCWGHRFGIREKDCALKKSSAPPMEIFKNLRRILNEEGSDVPVSVLGPVYAEQRQQIAGKKDGQDSKRLDIDESDILQWFKRETGSKVA
;
A
#
# COMPACT_ATOMS: atom_id res chain seq x y z
N MET A 1 -11.91 4.61 24.42
CA MET A 1 -12.57 5.92 24.30
C MET A 1 -13.80 5.86 25.16
N SER A 2 -14.02 6.84 26.03
CA SER A 2 -15.16 6.84 26.94
C SER A 2 -15.88 8.19 26.93
N ILE A 3 -17.20 8.11 26.90
CA ILE A 3 -18.11 9.17 27.29
C ILE A 3 -18.75 8.71 28.60
N THR A 4 -18.59 9.50 29.65
CA THR A 4 -19.07 9.17 31.00
C THR A 4 -19.93 10.32 31.50
N ARG A 5 -21.11 9.98 31.99
CA ARG A 5 -22.00 10.89 32.71
C ARG A 5 -21.70 10.77 34.21
N TYR A 6 -21.53 11.90 34.88
CA TYR A 6 -21.43 11.99 36.33
C TYR A 6 -22.62 12.76 36.87
N LEU A 7 -23.50 12.10 37.61
CA LEU A 7 -24.55 12.74 38.38
C LEU A 7 -23.96 13.44 39.63
N PRO A 8 -24.71 14.35 40.27
CA PRO A 8 -24.28 14.98 41.51
C PRO A 8 -23.84 13.94 42.55
N GLY A 9 -22.62 14.09 43.08
CA GLY A 9 -22.03 13.18 44.07
C GLY A 9 -21.25 11.98 43.50
N GLU A 10 -21.31 11.71 42.20
CA GLU A 10 -20.58 10.59 41.59
C GLU A 10 -19.10 10.87 41.31
N HIS A 11 -18.75 12.13 40.98
CA HIS A 11 -17.36 12.51 40.76
C HIS A 11 -16.70 12.98 42.08
N PRO A 12 -15.48 12.52 42.44
CA PRO A 12 -14.82 12.87 43.71
C PRO A 12 -14.62 14.37 43.96
N SER A 13 -14.59 15.18 42.90
CA SER A 13 -14.46 16.64 43.00
C SER A 13 -15.80 17.38 43.12
N GLY A 14 -16.92 16.67 43.23
CA GLY A 14 -18.27 17.25 43.22
C GLY A 14 -18.75 17.69 41.83
N PHE A 15 -18.06 17.33 40.75
CA PHE A 15 -18.47 17.64 39.38
C PHE A 15 -19.72 16.83 38.98
N SER A 16 -20.72 17.52 38.44
CA SER A 16 -21.85 16.89 37.74
C SER A 16 -21.86 17.33 36.27
N GLY A 17 -21.85 16.36 35.36
CA GLY A 17 -21.82 16.64 33.93
C GLY A 17 -21.35 15.48 33.09
N TRP A 18 -20.80 15.79 31.92
CA TRP A 18 -20.23 14.83 30.99
C TRP A 18 -18.72 14.94 30.93
N GLN A 19 -18.04 13.81 30.95
CA GLN A 19 -16.62 13.69 30.65
C GLN A 19 -16.45 12.93 29.34
N VAL A 20 -15.66 13.49 28.43
CA VAL A 20 -15.22 12.80 27.21
C VAL A 20 -13.71 12.62 27.30
N ALA A 21 -13.26 11.36 27.28
CA ALA A 21 -11.85 11.01 27.40
C ALA A 21 -11.41 10.02 26.31
N VAL A 22 -10.26 10.29 25.70
CA VAL A 22 -9.63 9.38 24.75
C VAL A 22 -8.12 9.52 24.78
N VAL A 23 -7.42 8.40 24.56
CA VAL A 23 -5.99 8.40 24.29
C VAL A 23 -5.80 8.19 22.79
N ILE A 24 -5.18 9.16 22.12
CA ILE A 24 -4.82 9.05 20.71
C ILE A 24 -3.31 9.28 20.61
N SER A 25 -2.55 8.27 20.23
CA SER A 25 -1.12 8.47 20.01
C SER A 25 -0.31 8.57 21.30
N GLY A 26 -0.77 7.95 22.40
CA GLY A 26 -0.23 8.19 23.74
C GLY A 26 -0.59 9.56 24.33
N LYS A 27 -1.28 10.43 23.59
CA LYS A 27 -1.75 11.73 24.09
C LYS A 27 -3.16 11.60 24.66
N HIS A 28 -3.33 12.02 25.91
CA HIS A 28 -4.61 12.07 26.58
C HIS A 28 -5.38 13.33 26.16
N HIS A 29 -6.60 13.14 25.68
CA HIS A 29 -7.54 14.20 25.35
C HIS A 29 -8.76 14.06 26.25
N GLN A 30 -9.02 15.08 27.06
CA GLN A 30 -10.09 15.07 28.03
C GLN A 30 -10.85 16.40 28.02
N ARG A 31 -12.17 16.32 28.12
CA ARG A 31 -13.09 17.46 28.18
C ARG A 31 -14.14 17.17 29.24
N TYR A 32 -14.40 18.15 30.09
CA TYR A 32 -15.50 18.16 31.05
C TYR A 32 -16.54 19.19 30.60
N LEU A 33 -17.81 18.83 30.74
CA LEU A 33 -18.97 19.61 30.34
C LEU A 33 -19.97 19.62 31.49
N SER A 34 -20.06 20.74 32.20
CA SER A 34 -20.88 20.89 33.42
C SER A 34 -22.36 20.99 33.11
N ASP A 35 -23.19 20.37 33.94
CA ASP A 35 -24.65 20.53 33.91
C ASP A 35 -25.15 21.83 34.55
N GLN A 36 -24.28 22.65 35.11
CA GLN A 36 -24.69 23.93 35.68
C GLN A 36 -25.15 24.87 34.56
N PRO A 37 -26.45 25.21 34.47
CA PRO A 37 -26.97 26.02 33.40
C PRO A 37 -26.62 27.50 33.61
N PRO A 38 -26.50 28.29 32.54
CA PRO A 38 -26.60 29.75 32.62
C PRO A 38 -27.97 30.15 33.17
N SER A 39 -28.06 31.32 33.81
CA SER A 39 -29.29 31.81 34.47
C SER A 39 -30.55 31.87 33.59
N LEU A 40 -30.39 31.93 32.27
CA LEU A 40 -31.47 32.09 31.29
C LEU A 40 -31.96 30.78 30.66
N VAL A 41 -31.37 29.63 31.01
CA VAL A 41 -31.68 28.34 30.36
C VAL A 41 -32.16 27.34 31.41
N SER A 42 -33.22 26.59 31.09
CA SER A 42 -33.68 25.52 31.97
C SER A 42 -32.61 24.45 32.13
N THR A 43 -32.56 23.83 33.31
CA THR A 43 -31.61 22.74 33.60
C THR A 43 -31.75 21.59 32.61
N GLU A 44 -32.98 21.23 32.23
CA GLU A 44 -33.24 20.15 31.28
C GLU A 44 -32.67 20.46 29.90
N THR A 45 -32.99 21.63 29.33
CA THR A 45 -32.48 22.05 28.02
C THR A 45 -30.96 22.15 28.02
N TRP A 46 -30.36 22.64 29.11
CA TRP A 46 -28.92 22.71 29.24
C TRP A 46 -28.26 21.32 29.31
N CYS A 47 -28.83 20.38 30.07
CA CYS A 47 -28.35 19.01 30.15
C CYS A 47 -28.38 18.32 28.78
N GLN A 48 -29.48 18.47 28.03
CA GLN A 48 -29.61 17.95 26.66
C GLN A 48 -28.57 18.58 25.72
N TYR A 49 -28.35 19.89 25.82
CA TYR A 49 -27.31 20.57 25.05
C TYR A 49 -25.90 20.04 25.36
N GLN A 50 -25.56 19.84 26.64
CA GLN A 50 -24.26 19.31 27.04
C GLN A 50 -24.05 17.86 26.59
N GLU A 51 -25.10 17.05 26.63
CA GLU A 51 -25.06 15.69 26.08
C GLU A 51 -24.75 15.71 24.57
N LEU A 52 -25.47 16.50 23.78
CA LEU A 52 -25.20 16.64 22.35
C LEU A 52 -23.79 17.13 22.09
N LYS A 53 -23.31 18.10 22.87
CA LYS A 53 -21.94 18.62 22.79
C LYS A 53 -20.90 17.54 23.12
N ALA A 54 -21.16 16.70 24.13
CA ALA A 54 -20.31 15.56 24.47
C ALA A 54 -20.22 14.57 23.31
N ARG A 55 -21.38 14.19 22.72
CA ARG A 55 -21.46 13.30 21.55
C ARG A 55 -20.72 13.89 20.33
N ILE A 56 -20.86 15.19 20.06
CA ILE A 56 -20.12 15.86 18.96
C ILE A 56 -18.60 15.76 19.18
N ILE A 57 -18.13 16.00 20.40
CA ILE A 57 -16.70 15.89 20.73
C ILE A 57 -16.24 14.44 20.55
N GLU A 58 -17.04 13.47 21.00
CA GLU A 58 -16.77 12.05 20.81
C GLU A 58 -16.64 11.71 19.33
N LEU A 59 -17.60 12.08 18.49
CA LEU A 59 -17.57 11.81 17.05
C LEU A 59 -16.36 12.45 16.36
N LYS A 60 -16.00 13.70 16.72
CA LYS A 60 -14.80 14.37 16.19
C LYS A 60 -13.52 13.59 16.52
N LEU A 61 -13.43 13.06 17.73
CA LEU A 61 -12.27 12.28 18.18
C LEU A 61 -12.25 10.87 17.56
N LYS A 62 -13.41 10.21 17.41
CA LYS A 62 -13.55 8.94 16.66
C LYS A 62 -13.09 9.11 15.22
N ARG A 63 -13.53 10.19 14.55
CA ARG A 63 -13.07 10.55 13.20
C ARG A 63 -11.55 10.69 13.14
N ARG A 64 -10.94 11.41 14.10
CA ARG A 64 -9.48 11.60 14.15
C ARG A 64 -8.73 10.28 14.34
N LEU A 65 -9.24 9.40 15.21
CA LEU A 65 -8.66 8.08 15.42
C LEU A 65 -8.73 7.22 14.15
N ALA A 66 -9.90 7.18 13.51
CA ALA A 66 -10.13 6.41 12.28
C ALA A 66 -9.20 6.88 11.13
N VAL A 67 -9.07 8.19 10.92
CA VAL A 67 -8.14 8.75 9.91
C VAL A 67 -6.70 8.33 10.20
N ARG A 68 -6.30 8.32 11.47
CA ARG A 68 -4.95 7.91 11.86
C ARG A 68 -4.71 6.42 11.62
N GLN A 69 -5.66 5.58 12.00
CA GLN A 69 -5.61 4.14 11.77
C GLN A 69 -5.53 3.84 10.27
N TYR A 70 -6.31 4.55 9.46
CA TYR A 70 -6.26 4.47 8.00
C TYR A 70 -4.86 4.79 7.46
N PHE A 71 -4.29 5.95 7.82
CA PHE A 71 -2.95 6.32 7.34
C PHE A 71 -1.87 5.37 7.82
N GLN A 72 -1.97 4.88 9.06
CA GLN A 72 -1.06 3.88 9.58
C GLN A 72 -1.15 2.59 8.77
N PHE A 73 -2.36 2.15 8.42
CA PHE A 73 -2.58 0.94 7.64
C PHE A 73 -1.92 1.04 6.25
N ILE A 74 -2.19 2.10 5.48
CA ILE A 74 -1.67 2.22 4.10
C ILE A 74 -0.17 2.49 4.01
N ARG A 75 0.44 2.99 5.10
CA ARG A 75 1.89 3.32 5.19
C ARG A 75 2.72 2.24 5.87
N SER A 76 2.10 1.23 6.47
CA SER A 76 2.81 0.16 7.17
C SER A 76 2.84 -1.11 6.34
N GLU A 77 3.74 -2.01 6.73
CA GLU A 77 3.71 -3.41 6.36
C GLU A 77 3.13 -4.24 7.50
N ASP A 78 2.72 -5.48 7.20
CA ASP A 78 2.34 -6.41 8.26
C ASP A 78 3.60 -7.01 8.90
N LEU A 79 3.75 -6.81 10.21
CA LEU A 79 4.86 -7.35 10.99
C LEU A 79 4.86 -8.88 11.01
N ARG A 80 3.69 -9.51 10.83
CA ARG A 80 3.55 -10.97 10.80
C ARG A 80 3.99 -11.58 9.48
N THR A 81 4.07 -10.80 8.40
CA THR A 81 4.58 -11.28 7.12
C THR A 81 6.09 -11.51 7.24
N LYS A 82 6.54 -12.73 6.92
CA LYS A 82 7.96 -13.09 6.88
C LYS A 82 8.72 -12.06 6.02
N PRO A 83 9.92 -11.59 6.43
CA PRO A 83 10.66 -10.54 5.71
C PRO A 83 10.81 -10.80 4.21
N ALA A 84 11.09 -12.04 3.80
CA ALA A 84 11.23 -12.46 2.41
C ALA A 84 9.98 -12.26 1.52
N ARG A 85 8.81 -12.13 2.14
CA ARG A 85 7.50 -12.06 1.48
C ARG A 85 6.92 -10.64 1.49
N ARG A 86 7.62 -9.67 2.07
CA ARG A 86 7.13 -8.29 2.21
C ARG A 86 7.24 -7.54 0.89
N VAL A 87 6.24 -6.70 0.62
CA VAL A 87 6.10 -5.95 -0.63
C VAL A 87 5.77 -4.46 -0.40
N GLY A 88 5.96 -3.91 0.80
CA GLY A 88 5.69 -2.50 1.09
C GLY A 88 4.22 -2.14 1.33
N VAL A 89 3.33 -3.14 1.41
CA VAL A 89 1.88 -2.94 1.60
C VAL A 89 1.33 -3.91 2.63
N ARG A 90 0.75 -3.40 3.71
CA ARG A 90 0.07 -4.21 4.71
C ARG A 90 -1.12 -4.96 4.09
N GLY A 91 -1.17 -6.27 4.35
CA GLY A 91 -2.21 -7.14 3.82
C GLY A 91 -1.92 -7.68 2.42
N ILE A 92 -0.76 -7.36 1.82
CA ILE A 92 -0.28 -7.99 0.59
C ILE A 92 1.10 -8.61 0.87
N SER A 93 1.37 -9.75 0.25
CA SER A 93 2.65 -10.44 0.33
C SER A 93 3.01 -11.09 -1.00
N ALA A 94 4.30 -11.23 -1.28
CA ALA A 94 4.78 -12.09 -2.35
C ALA A 94 4.70 -13.56 -1.89
N ASP A 95 4.25 -14.44 -2.78
CA ASP A 95 4.13 -15.87 -2.48
C ASP A 95 4.57 -16.72 -3.69
N ILE A 96 5.10 -17.89 -3.39
CA ILE A 96 5.40 -18.94 -4.35
C ILE A 96 4.73 -20.20 -3.82
N GLN A 97 3.73 -20.68 -4.53
CA GLN A 97 2.94 -21.84 -4.12
C GLN A 97 3.02 -22.94 -5.17
N SER A 98 3.05 -24.19 -4.70
CA SER A 98 2.87 -25.36 -5.55
C SER A 98 1.41 -25.79 -5.52
N LYS A 99 0.76 -25.80 -6.68
CA LYS A 99 -0.60 -26.31 -6.84
C LYS A 99 -0.57 -27.43 -7.86
N SER A 100 -0.95 -28.64 -7.44
CA SER A 100 -0.93 -29.84 -8.29
C SER A 100 0.44 -30.15 -8.92
N GLY A 101 1.53 -29.82 -8.23
CA GLY A 101 2.90 -30.02 -8.71
C GLY A 101 3.45 -28.86 -9.55
N GLU A 102 2.62 -27.89 -9.92
CA GLU A 102 3.05 -26.68 -10.63
C GLU A 102 3.35 -25.55 -9.66
N TRP A 103 4.58 -25.04 -9.74
CA TRP A 103 5.02 -23.88 -8.98
C TRP A 103 4.56 -22.59 -9.67
N ARG A 104 4.03 -21.65 -8.87
CA ARG A 104 3.47 -20.39 -9.35
C ARG A 104 3.90 -19.23 -8.46
N CYS A 105 4.35 -18.15 -9.07
CA CYS A 105 4.66 -16.90 -8.39
C CYS A 105 3.46 -15.96 -8.42
N GLY A 106 3.27 -15.16 -7.38
CA GLY A 106 2.20 -14.18 -7.38
C GLY A 106 2.13 -13.35 -6.11
N PHE A 107 1.11 -12.49 -6.08
CA PHE A 107 0.79 -11.67 -4.92
C PHE A 107 -0.40 -12.26 -4.17
N LYS A 108 -0.25 -12.39 -2.86
CA LYS A 108 -1.29 -12.87 -1.96
C LYS A 108 -1.84 -11.71 -1.15
N VAL A 109 -3.13 -11.45 -1.31
CA VAL A 109 -3.90 -10.51 -0.49
C VAL A 109 -4.50 -11.28 0.69
N SER A 110 -4.14 -10.88 1.90
CA SER A 110 -4.59 -11.53 3.13
C SER A 110 -6.12 -11.54 3.21
N GLY A 111 -6.66 -12.62 3.78
CA GLY A 111 -8.07 -12.70 4.12
C GLY A 111 -8.44 -11.76 5.26
N GLY A 112 -9.70 -11.30 5.26
CA GLY A 112 -10.30 -10.68 6.44
C GLY A 112 -10.85 -11.75 7.38
N SER A 113 -11.57 -11.35 8.44
CA SER A 113 -12.31 -12.29 9.30
C SER A 113 -13.36 -13.10 8.53
N GLU A 114 -13.87 -12.56 7.42
CA GLU A 114 -15.01 -13.09 6.66
C GLU A 114 -14.65 -13.50 5.23
N SER A 115 -13.38 -13.43 4.83
CA SER A 115 -12.97 -13.73 3.45
C SER A 115 -11.65 -14.44 3.40
N ALA A 116 -11.57 -15.48 2.56
CA ALA A 116 -10.33 -16.19 2.28
C ALA A 116 -9.29 -15.28 1.64
N ALA A 117 -8.02 -15.65 1.78
CA ALA A 117 -6.93 -14.99 1.06
C ALA A 117 -7.10 -15.18 -0.46
N SER A 118 -6.72 -14.17 -1.23
CA SER A 118 -6.78 -14.19 -2.70
C SER A 118 -5.36 -14.20 -3.25
N PHE A 119 -5.11 -15.02 -4.27
CA PHE A 119 -3.81 -15.13 -4.92
C PHE A 119 -3.90 -14.68 -6.37
N PHE A 120 -3.02 -13.76 -6.75
CA PHE A 120 -2.92 -13.15 -8.07
C PHE A 120 -1.65 -13.67 -8.73
N GLU A 121 -1.83 -14.62 -9.64
CA GLU A 121 -0.74 -15.34 -10.30
C GLU A 121 -0.07 -14.47 -11.36
N ILE A 122 1.26 -14.57 -11.44
CA ILE A 122 2.05 -14.02 -12.55
C ILE A 122 2.31 -15.17 -13.52
N SER A 123 1.79 -15.06 -14.72
CA SER A 123 1.79 -16.13 -15.73
C SER A 123 2.17 -15.57 -17.11
N SER A 124 2.05 -16.38 -18.16
CA SER A 124 2.17 -15.91 -19.53
C SER A 124 1.01 -15.01 -19.96
N GLU A 125 -0.16 -15.16 -19.34
CA GLU A 125 -1.37 -14.39 -19.65
C GLU A 125 -1.52 -13.15 -18.76
N THR A 126 -0.84 -13.12 -17.61
CA THR A 126 -0.89 -12.02 -16.64
C THR A 126 0.52 -11.57 -16.31
N SER A 127 0.86 -10.37 -16.75
CA SER A 127 2.17 -9.75 -16.49
C SER A 127 2.37 -9.45 -14.99
N PHE A 128 3.61 -9.16 -14.62
CA PHE A 128 3.94 -8.77 -13.25
C PHE A 128 3.14 -7.53 -12.83
N THR A 129 3.10 -6.52 -13.70
CA THR A 129 2.36 -5.27 -13.46
C THR A 129 0.86 -5.52 -13.33
N GLU A 130 0.24 -6.31 -14.22
CA GLU A 130 -1.20 -6.62 -14.14
C GLU A 130 -1.57 -7.41 -12.89
N ALA A 131 -0.75 -8.39 -12.49
CA ALA A 131 -0.95 -9.14 -11.26
C ALA A 131 -0.85 -8.22 -10.02
N TRP A 132 0.09 -7.28 -10.04
CA TRP A 132 0.23 -6.28 -8.97
C TRP A 132 -0.98 -5.35 -8.90
N GLU A 133 -1.43 -4.80 -10.03
CA GLU A 133 -2.59 -3.92 -10.08
C GLU A 133 -3.87 -4.62 -9.61
N SER A 134 -4.07 -5.87 -10.05
CA SER A 134 -5.20 -6.70 -9.63
C SER A 134 -5.17 -6.98 -8.12
N ALA A 135 -3.99 -7.24 -7.56
CA ALA A 135 -3.82 -7.41 -6.12
C ALA A 135 -4.14 -6.11 -5.35
N ILE A 136 -3.73 -4.95 -5.87
CA ILE A 136 -4.05 -3.65 -5.29
C ILE A 136 -5.54 -3.33 -5.36
N ASP A 137 -6.22 -3.67 -6.46
CA ASP A 137 -7.67 -3.46 -6.59
C ASP A 137 -8.44 -4.33 -5.59
N CYS A 138 -8.06 -5.60 -5.48
CA CYS A 138 -8.64 -6.50 -4.48
C CYS A 138 -8.39 -6.00 -3.05
N TRP A 139 -7.17 -5.56 -2.75
CA TRP A 139 -6.82 -4.96 -1.47
C TRP A 139 -7.62 -3.68 -1.19
N GLY A 140 -7.77 -2.81 -2.19
CA GLY A 140 -8.52 -1.57 -2.08
C GLY A 140 -9.99 -1.81 -1.75
N HIS A 141 -10.63 -2.71 -2.50
CA HIS A 141 -12.01 -3.12 -2.24
C HIS A 141 -12.16 -3.79 -0.87
N ARG A 142 -11.29 -4.73 -0.53
CA ARG A 142 -11.38 -5.52 0.71
C ARG A 142 -11.20 -4.68 1.97
N PHE A 143 -10.30 -3.70 1.96
CA PHE A 143 -9.98 -2.88 3.13
C PHE A 143 -10.60 -1.48 3.08
N GLY A 144 -11.47 -1.19 2.10
CA GLY A 144 -12.14 0.11 1.97
C GLY A 144 -11.15 1.26 1.75
N ILE A 145 -10.12 1.03 0.95
CA ILE A 145 -9.09 2.03 0.66
C ILE A 145 -9.57 2.95 -0.45
N ARG A 146 -9.28 4.24 -0.31
CA ARG A 146 -9.60 5.26 -1.31
C ARG A 146 -8.88 4.98 -2.62
N GLU A 147 -9.58 5.18 -3.72
CA GLU A 147 -9.05 4.99 -5.08
C GLU A 147 -7.74 5.76 -5.31
N LYS A 148 -7.65 7.00 -4.82
CA LYS A 148 -6.42 7.80 -4.91
C LYS A 148 -5.21 7.09 -4.29
N ASP A 149 -5.40 6.47 -3.12
CA ASP A 149 -4.33 5.78 -2.41
C ASP A 149 -4.00 4.43 -3.08
N CYS A 150 -4.99 3.75 -3.67
CA CYS A 150 -4.77 2.58 -4.53
C CYS A 150 -3.94 2.95 -5.77
N ALA A 151 -4.28 4.03 -6.49
CA ALA A 151 -3.55 4.47 -7.66
C ALA A 151 -2.07 4.78 -7.35
N LEU A 152 -1.80 5.41 -6.21
CA LEU A 152 -0.42 5.62 -5.73
C LEU A 152 0.32 4.29 -5.52
N LYS A 153 -0.34 3.27 -4.97
CA LYS A 153 0.27 1.95 -4.77
C LYS A 153 0.47 1.17 -6.07
N LYS A 154 -0.46 1.29 -7.04
CA LYS A 154 -0.28 0.73 -8.39
C LYS A 154 0.99 1.27 -9.04
N SER A 155 1.21 2.58 -8.97
CA SER A 155 2.44 3.23 -9.51
C SER A 155 3.73 2.87 -8.77
N SER A 156 3.64 2.27 -7.59
CA SER A 156 4.78 1.92 -6.73
C SER A 156 4.89 0.40 -6.58
N ALA A 157 5.03 -0.29 -7.71
CA ALA A 157 5.21 -1.74 -7.74
C ALA A 157 6.50 -2.17 -7.00
N PRO A 158 6.48 -3.31 -6.30
CA PRO A 158 7.65 -3.83 -5.61
C PRO A 158 8.72 -4.32 -6.62
N PRO A 159 10.01 -4.38 -6.23
CA PRO A 159 11.06 -4.88 -7.12
C PRO A 159 10.91 -6.39 -7.40
N MET A 160 11.10 -6.79 -8.67
CA MET A 160 11.01 -8.19 -9.11
C MET A 160 11.98 -9.14 -8.37
N GLU A 161 13.11 -8.63 -7.88
CA GLU A 161 14.12 -9.37 -7.11
C GLU A 161 13.56 -10.00 -5.81
N ILE A 162 12.41 -9.53 -5.31
CA ILE A 162 11.73 -10.15 -4.17
C ILE A 162 11.42 -11.62 -4.46
N PHE A 163 10.99 -11.98 -5.67
CA PHE A 163 10.69 -13.37 -6.01
C PHE A 163 11.95 -14.25 -6.09
N LYS A 164 13.08 -13.67 -6.52
CA LYS A 164 14.38 -14.37 -6.53
C LYS A 164 14.86 -14.66 -5.11
N ASN A 165 14.78 -13.67 -4.23
CA ASN A 165 15.13 -13.83 -2.81
C ASN A 165 14.17 -14.80 -2.10
N LEU A 166 12.87 -14.70 -2.39
CA LEU A 166 11.85 -15.59 -1.84
C LEU A 166 12.09 -17.04 -2.25
N ARG A 167 12.40 -17.29 -3.53
CA ARG A 167 12.78 -18.62 -4.01
C ARG A 167 13.99 -19.17 -3.25
N ARG A 168 15.05 -18.36 -3.10
CA ARG A 168 16.26 -18.79 -2.37
C ARG A 168 15.91 -19.24 -0.96
N ILE A 169 15.15 -18.42 -0.23
CA ILE A 169 14.77 -18.71 1.16
C ILE A 169 13.85 -19.94 1.25
N LEU A 170 12.90 -20.12 0.33
CA LEU A 170 12.06 -21.32 0.30
C LEU A 170 12.89 -22.59 0.06
N ASN A 171 13.92 -22.50 -0.78
CA ASN A 171 14.83 -23.63 -1.01
C ASN A 171 15.73 -23.92 0.20
N GLU A 172 16.19 -22.87 0.90
CA GLU A 172 16.88 -23.02 2.19
C GLU A 172 15.97 -23.64 3.27
N GLU A 173 14.66 -23.34 3.23
CA GLU A 173 13.62 -23.95 4.08
C GLU A 173 13.24 -25.38 3.64
N GLY A 174 13.88 -25.94 2.60
CA GLY A 174 13.69 -27.33 2.14
C GLY A 174 12.66 -27.53 1.03
N SER A 175 12.13 -26.45 0.43
CA SER A 175 11.30 -26.56 -0.78
C SER A 175 12.18 -26.79 -2.01
N ASP A 176 11.75 -27.59 -2.99
CA ASP A 176 12.46 -27.73 -4.27
C ASP A 176 11.82 -26.84 -5.34
N VAL A 177 11.96 -25.53 -5.19
CA VAL A 177 11.37 -24.57 -6.14
C VAL A 177 12.29 -24.42 -7.37
N PRO A 178 11.82 -24.75 -8.58
CA PRO A 178 12.61 -24.66 -9.80
C PRO A 178 12.86 -23.20 -10.19
N VAL A 179 13.93 -22.93 -10.95
CA VAL A 179 14.25 -21.57 -11.46
C VAL A 179 13.21 -21.10 -12.49
N SER A 180 12.61 -22.04 -13.23
CA SER A 180 11.61 -21.77 -14.28
C SER A 180 10.41 -20.97 -13.77
N VAL A 181 10.08 -21.06 -12.48
CA VAL A 181 8.99 -20.30 -11.85
C VAL A 181 9.17 -18.78 -11.95
N LEU A 182 10.42 -18.31 -12.08
CA LEU A 182 10.73 -16.89 -12.21
C LEU A 182 10.57 -16.39 -13.65
N GLY A 183 10.41 -17.29 -14.63
CA GLY A 183 10.26 -16.93 -16.03
C GLY A 183 9.18 -15.86 -16.27
N PRO A 184 7.93 -16.10 -15.85
CA PRO A 184 6.84 -15.13 -15.99
C PRO A 184 7.12 -13.78 -15.31
N VAL A 185 7.73 -13.78 -14.13
CA VAL A 185 8.07 -12.57 -13.36
C VAL A 185 8.96 -11.61 -14.16
N TYR A 186 9.96 -12.14 -14.87
CA TYR A 186 10.89 -11.34 -15.67
C TYR A 186 10.49 -11.25 -17.15
N ALA A 187 9.34 -11.78 -17.56
CA ALA A 187 8.92 -11.77 -18.96
C ALA A 187 8.70 -10.33 -19.47
N GLU A 188 7.99 -9.52 -18.70
CA GLU A 188 7.71 -8.11 -19.02
C GLU A 188 9.00 -7.29 -19.16
N GLN A 189 9.95 -7.44 -18.23
CA GLN A 189 11.24 -6.77 -18.30
C GLN A 189 12.04 -7.18 -19.56
N ARG A 190 12.02 -8.47 -19.91
CA ARG A 190 12.70 -8.97 -21.10
C ARG A 190 12.11 -8.40 -22.39
N GLN A 191 10.78 -8.29 -22.47
CA GLN A 191 10.09 -7.67 -23.60
C GLN A 191 10.45 -6.18 -23.73
N GLN A 192 10.49 -5.44 -22.62
CA GLN A 192 10.89 -4.02 -22.63
C GLN A 192 12.34 -3.82 -23.07
N ILE A 193 13.25 -4.71 -22.70
CA ILE A 193 14.66 -4.66 -23.15
C ILE A 193 14.77 -4.99 -24.64
N ALA A 194 14.02 -5.99 -25.12
CA ALA A 194 14.00 -6.36 -26.54
C ALA A 194 13.47 -5.21 -27.41
N GLY A 195 12.33 -4.64 -27.07
CA GLY A 195 11.77 -3.50 -27.82
C GLY A 195 12.65 -2.25 -27.82
N LYS A 196 13.44 -2.03 -26.76
CA LYS A 196 14.44 -0.95 -26.73
C LYS A 196 15.63 -1.22 -27.65
N LYS A 197 16.05 -2.48 -27.80
CA LYS A 197 17.12 -2.85 -28.74
C LYS A 197 16.64 -2.69 -30.18
N ASP A 198 15.42 -3.10 -30.51
CA ASP A 198 14.86 -2.93 -31.86
C ASP A 198 14.71 -1.44 -32.24
N GLY A 199 14.39 -0.58 -31.26
CA GLY A 199 14.40 0.89 -31.43
C GLY A 199 15.79 1.53 -31.49
N GLN A 200 16.85 0.82 -31.10
CA GLN A 200 18.25 1.26 -31.20
C GLN A 200 18.94 0.74 -32.48
N ASP A 201 18.61 -0.47 -32.94
CA ASP A 201 19.10 -1.03 -34.19
C ASP A 201 18.52 -0.32 -35.44
N SER A 202 17.40 0.40 -35.27
CA SER A 202 16.86 1.34 -36.27
C SER A 202 17.60 2.69 -36.32
N LYS A 203 18.56 2.92 -35.41
CA LYS A 203 19.61 3.95 -35.54
C LYS A 203 20.94 3.33 -35.99
N ARG A 204 20.92 2.37 -36.91
CA ARG A 204 22.08 2.19 -37.79
C ARG A 204 22.24 3.50 -38.54
N LEU A 205 23.31 4.23 -38.22
CA LEU A 205 23.75 5.38 -39.00
C LEU A 205 23.83 4.91 -40.46
N ASP A 206 22.95 5.45 -41.31
CA ASP A 206 23.14 5.42 -42.76
C ASP A 206 24.41 6.23 -43.02
N ILE A 207 25.56 5.57 -42.91
CA ILE A 207 26.83 6.14 -43.34
C ILE A 207 26.77 6.12 -44.85
N ASP A 208 26.41 7.27 -45.42
CA ASP A 208 26.37 7.46 -46.86
C ASP A 208 27.79 7.35 -47.43
N GLU A 209 27.90 6.87 -48.66
CA GLU A 209 29.19 6.72 -49.36
C GLU A 209 29.94 8.05 -49.44
N SER A 210 29.19 9.16 -49.44
CA SER A 210 29.70 10.52 -49.38
C SER A 210 30.41 10.87 -48.05
N ASP A 211 29.95 10.34 -46.91
CA ASP A 211 30.58 10.52 -45.60
C ASP A 211 31.90 9.77 -45.51
N ILE A 212 31.96 8.57 -46.11
CA ILE A 212 33.19 7.76 -46.20
C ILE A 212 34.23 8.48 -47.07
N LEU A 213 33.80 9.06 -48.21
CA LEU A 213 34.67 9.81 -49.13
C LEU A 213 35.14 11.15 -48.52
N GLN A 214 34.32 11.83 -47.72
CA GLN A 214 34.73 13.05 -47.01
C GLN A 214 35.75 12.76 -45.91
N TRP A 215 35.56 11.66 -45.17
CA TRP A 215 36.53 11.20 -44.18
C TRP A 215 37.88 10.87 -44.84
N PHE A 216 37.86 10.12 -45.95
CA PHE A 216 39.07 9.79 -46.72
C PHE A 216 39.81 11.04 -47.25
N LYS A 217 39.07 12.05 -47.74
CA LYS A 217 39.65 13.32 -48.21
C LYS A 217 40.30 14.12 -47.08
N ARG A 218 39.75 14.06 -45.86
CA ARG A 218 40.33 14.69 -44.67
C ARG A 218 41.59 13.98 -44.19
N GLU A 219 41.60 12.65 -44.19
CA GLU A 219 42.74 11.86 -43.71
C GLU A 219 43.93 11.86 -44.69
N THR A 220 43.68 11.90 -46.00
CA THR A 220 44.72 11.72 -47.03
C THR A 220 45.20 13.00 -47.70
N GLY A 221 44.60 14.16 -47.40
CA GLY A 221 45.07 15.47 -47.89
C GLY A 221 45.19 15.58 -49.43
N SER A 222 44.50 14.72 -50.18
CA SER A 222 44.70 14.62 -51.63
C SER A 222 43.69 15.48 -52.38
N LYS A 223 44.15 16.64 -52.88
CA LYS A 223 43.48 17.37 -53.97
C LYS A 223 43.72 16.58 -55.26
N VAL A 224 42.66 15.96 -55.79
CA VAL A 224 42.69 15.46 -57.17
C VAL A 224 42.07 16.54 -58.05
N ALA A 225 42.97 17.17 -58.82
CA ALA A 225 42.81 18.12 -59.94
C ALA A 225 41.80 19.28 -59.76
#